data_AF-A0A5C0E3Q1-F1
#
_entry.id   AF-A0A5C0E3Q1-F1
#
_cell.length_a   1.000
_cell.length_b   1.000
_cell.length_c   1.000
_cell.angle_alpha   90.00
_cell.angle_beta   90.00
_cell.angle_gamma   90.00
#
_symmetry.space_group_name_H-M   'P 1'
#
loop_
_entity.id
_entity.type
_entity.pdbx_description
1 polymer ?
#
loop_
_entity_poly.entity_id
_entity_poly.type
_entity_poly.pdbx_seq_one_letter_code
_entity_poly.pdbx_strand_id
1 'polypeptide(L)'
;MSDLKKLQLDRDKINSSMESFSENIKIKNIEEKGLTTLYTIEIDNTELKLSFYFNTNGTTTINPNVGIPATRELGTKIAEHVKTHAVFSLANDKRIEYSTIDIDEGKLSLLLEYIKEVLEFDIEMEERTAYQKTFIITSQKHGDKFNINRYTNGKTHFQGKPLKIYNEIYPLLCELINENDIFKLNEDLYSITINKNDIKDELSHKLPIAGSHLNDTIKKMLTGSITLKKIDIDLDDYSSFVFGALRALEAFIKDILFKKGIQVKNINSFVDVFFEDKRRGTFEMTTECELQINCQKTRNALVECFKYYSNQRHGLFHADSVVSMSRLIESRSEADEIINNVLNIIERSYCEIL
;
A
#
# COMPACT_ATOMS: atom_id res chain seq x y z
N MET A 1 -0.95 1.01 33.07
CA MET A 1 -2.34 0.81 32.57
C MET A 1 -2.77 1.80 31.48
N SER A 2 -1.99 2.86 31.17
CA SER A 2 -2.27 3.75 30.02
C SER A 2 -1.84 3.18 28.66
N ASP A 3 -0.90 2.23 28.65
CA ASP A 3 -0.14 1.84 27.45
C ASP A 3 -0.84 0.94 26.42
N LEU A 4 -2.05 0.45 26.72
CA LEU A 4 -2.80 -0.47 25.83
C LEU A 4 -4.14 0.11 25.36
N LYS A 5 -4.32 1.44 25.47
CA LYS A 5 -5.56 2.12 25.08
C LYS A 5 -5.38 2.90 23.79
N LYS A 6 -6.41 2.92 22.94
CA LYS A 6 -6.49 3.73 21.72
C LYS A 6 -5.29 3.53 20.76
N LEU A 7 -4.77 2.32 20.69
CA LEU A 7 -3.68 1.92 19.81
C LEU A 7 -4.09 1.97 18.33
N GLN A 8 -3.17 2.36 17.46
CA GLN A 8 -3.39 2.41 16.01
C GLN A 8 -3.05 1.06 15.36
N LEU A 9 -3.84 0.03 15.72
CA LEU A 9 -3.60 -1.34 15.25
C LEU A 9 -4.31 -1.64 13.93
N ASP A 10 -3.59 -2.29 13.03
CA ASP A 10 -4.15 -3.08 11.95
C ASP A 10 -4.88 -4.29 12.53
N ARG A 11 -6.21 -4.21 12.50
CA ARG A 11 -7.09 -5.25 13.05
C ARG A 11 -6.96 -6.57 12.31
N ASP A 12 -6.56 -6.54 11.05
CA ASP A 12 -6.37 -7.74 10.24
C ASP A 12 -5.15 -8.54 10.68
N LYS A 13 -4.20 -7.88 11.37
CA LYS A 13 -2.98 -8.49 11.90
C LYS A 13 -3.07 -8.98 13.33
N ILE A 14 -4.15 -8.67 14.07
CA ILE A 14 -4.24 -9.01 15.51
C ILE A 14 -4.06 -10.52 15.74
N ASN A 15 -4.68 -11.37 14.92
CA ASN A 15 -4.59 -12.82 15.08
C ASN A 15 -3.18 -13.33 14.80
N SER A 16 -2.60 -12.96 13.66
CA SER A 16 -1.25 -13.39 13.28
C SER A 16 -0.19 -12.86 14.23
N SER A 17 -0.34 -11.62 14.74
CA SER A 17 0.54 -11.08 15.77
C SER A 17 0.43 -11.82 17.10
N MET A 18 -0.76 -12.28 17.49
CA MET A 18 -0.87 -13.16 18.67
C MET A 18 -0.16 -14.48 18.41
N GLU A 19 -0.39 -15.09 17.24
CA GLU A 19 0.19 -16.38 16.87
C GLU A 19 1.72 -16.34 16.75
N SER A 20 2.30 -15.20 16.37
CA SER A 20 3.77 -15.03 16.30
C SER A 20 4.45 -14.85 17.65
N PHE A 21 3.70 -14.70 18.75
CA PHE A 21 4.28 -14.55 20.08
C PHE A 21 5.06 -15.79 20.54
N SER A 22 4.61 -16.99 20.14
CA SER A 22 5.25 -18.26 20.50
C SER A 22 4.74 -19.40 19.60
N GLU A 23 5.61 -20.35 19.24
CA GLU A 23 5.23 -21.54 18.45
C GLU A 23 4.10 -22.39 19.09
N ASN A 24 3.92 -22.31 20.41
CA ASN A 24 2.95 -23.11 21.16
C ASN A 24 1.62 -22.39 21.41
N ILE A 25 1.45 -21.16 20.93
CA ILE A 25 0.21 -20.41 21.14
C ILE A 25 -0.88 -20.85 20.17
N LYS A 26 -2.13 -20.92 20.65
CA LYS A 26 -3.30 -21.27 19.83
C LYS A 26 -4.50 -20.42 20.24
N ILE A 27 -5.15 -19.81 19.27
CA ILE A 27 -6.45 -19.16 19.49
C ILE A 27 -7.52 -20.25 19.53
N LYS A 28 -8.16 -20.45 20.68
CA LYS A 28 -9.18 -21.49 20.90
C LYS A 28 -10.57 -21.02 20.56
N ASN A 29 -10.88 -19.78 20.90
CA ASN A 29 -12.21 -19.21 20.70
C ASN A 29 -12.14 -17.70 20.53
N ILE A 30 -13.07 -17.16 19.74
CA ILE A 30 -13.25 -15.73 19.51
C ILE A 30 -14.74 -15.43 19.72
N GLU A 31 -15.05 -14.61 20.71
CA GLU A 31 -16.42 -14.20 21.03
C GLU A 31 -16.60 -12.71 20.75
N GLU A 32 -17.50 -12.38 19.83
CA GLU A 32 -17.80 -11.00 19.44
C GLU A 32 -19.06 -10.49 20.15
N LYS A 33 -18.96 -9.32 20.78
CA LYS A 33 -20.07 -8.64 21.44
C LYS A 33 -20.00 -7.13 21.23
N GLY A 34 -20.68 -6.66 20.20
CA GLY A 34 -20.65 -5.25 19.79
C GLY A 34 -19.23 -4.85 19.38
N LEU A 35 -18.67 -3.82 20.02
CA LEU A 35 -17.30 -3.36 19.76
C LEU A 35 -16.22 -4.16 20.50
N THR A 36 -16.61 -5.15 21.29
CA THR A 36 -15.67 -5.97 22.07
C THR A 36 -15.54 -7.34 21.47
N THR A 37 -14.30 -7.77 21.22
CA THR A 37 -13.96 -9.14 20.85
C THR A 37 -13.14 -9.76 21.98
N LEU A 38 -13.58 -10.91 22.48
CA LEU A 38 -12.91 -11.66 23.54
C LEU A 38 -12.24 -12.89 22.92
N TYR A 39 -10.93 -12.95 23.07
CA TYR A 39 -10.11 -14.08 22.66
C TYR A 39 -9.84 -14.99 23.83
N THR A 40 -10.01 -16.30 23.60
CA THR A 40 -9.52 -17.35 24.48
C THR A 40 -8.32 -18.01 23.81
N ILE A 41 -7.19 -18.00 24.49
CA ILE A 41 -5.89 -18.38 23.95
C ILE A 41 -5.30 -19.46 24.85
N GLU A 42 -4.72 -20.49 24.25
CA GLU A 42 -3.94 -21.52 24.95
C GLU A 42 -2.47 -21.36 24.59
N ILE A 43 -1.58 -21.37 25.58
CA ILE A 43 -0.13 -21.38 25.41
C ILE A 43 0.48 -22.28 26.48
N ASP A 44 1.31 -23.24 26.08
CA ASP A 44 1.93 -24.23 26.99
C ASP A 44 0.93 -24.89 27.97
N ASN A 45 -0.24 -25.30 27.45
CA ASN A 45 -1.38 -25.85 28.22
C ASN A 45 -2.01 -24.90 29.25
N THR A 46 -1.69 -23.60 29.20
CA THR A 46 -2.32 -22.57 30.02
C THR A 46 -3.33 -21.79 29.18
N GLU A 47 -4.59 -21.79 29.58
CA GLU A 47 -5.63 -20.98 28.94
C GLU A 47 -5.70 -19.59 29.58
N LEU A 48 -5.74 -18.55 28.74
CA LEU A 48 -5.92 -17.16 29.15
C LEU A 48 -6.90 -16.44 28.23
N LYS A 49 -7.37 -15.27 28.68
CA LYS A 49 -8.27 -14.43 27.90
C LYS A 49 -7.68 -13.06 27.64
N LEU A 50 -7.93 -12.53 26.45
CA LEU A 50 -7.62 -11.15 26.07
C LEU A 50 -8.87 -10.51 25.46
N SER A 51 -9.19 -9.29 25.87
CA SER A 51 -10.30 -8.55 25.30
C SER A 51 -9.78 -7.38 24.47
N PHE A 52 -10.27 -7.28 23.24
CA PHE A 52 -9.99 -6.19 22.32
C PHE A 52 -11.25 -5.35 22.18
N TYR A 53 -11.14 -4.05 22.39
CA TYR A 53 -12.20 -3.09 22.15
C TYR A 53 -11.88 -2.28 20.91
N PHE A 54 -12.63 -2.54 19.84
CA PHE A 54 -12.54 -1.92 18.53
C PHE A 54 -13.30 -0.59 18.54
N ASN A 55 -12.59 0.51 18.83
CA ASN A 55 -13.20 1.83 18.92
C ASN A 55 -13.77 2.27 17.57
N THR A 56 -14.82 3.09 17.61
CA THR A 56 -15.50 3.66 16.42
C THR A 56 -14.70 4.76 15.70
N ASN A 57 -13.47 5.04 16.16
CA ASN A 57 -12.56 6.04 15.60
C ASN A 57 -11.28 5.39 15.02
N GLY A 58 -11.39 4.10 14.66
CA GLY A 58 -10.33 3.29 14.08
C GLY A 58 -9.38 2.64 15.08
N THR A 59 -9.25 3.16 16.30
CA THR A 59 -8.24 2.65 17.24
C THR A 59 -8.71 1.39 17.99
N THR A 60 -7.78 0.71 18.65
CA THR A 60 -8.04 -0.52 19.40
C THR A 60 -7.52 -0.38 20.84
N THR A 61 -8.29 -0.85 21.81
CA THR A 61 -7.84 -0.95 23.21
C THR A 61 -7.72 -2.42 23.59
N ILE A 62 -6.57 -2.85 24.08
CA ILE A 62 -6.35 -4.22 24.56
C ILE A 62 -6.50 -4.24 26.08
N ASN A 63 -7.33 -5.14 26.59
CA ASN A 63 -7.53 -5.38 28.01
C ASN A 63 -7.05 -6.80 28.39
N PRO A 64 -5.86 -6.93 28.99
CA PRO A 64 -5.34 -8.22 29.47
C PRO A 64 -5.90 -8.61 30.85
N ASN A 65 -6.68 -7.74 31.50
CA ASN A 65 -7.27 -7.99 32.81
C ASN A 65 -8.63 -8.69 32.73
N VAL A 66 -8.76 -9.63 31.80
CA VAL A 66 -9.94 -10.49 31.66
C VAL A 66 -9.56 -11.94 31.98
N GLY A 67 -10.48 -12.71 32.56
CA GLY A 67 -10.18 -14.05 33.08
C GLY A 67 -9.50 -14.04 34.46
N ILE A 68 -8.73 -15.09 34.76
CA ILE A 68 -8.18 -15.32 36.10
C ILE A 68 -6.92 -14.48 36.38
N PRO A 69 -6.69 -14.02 37.63
CA PRO A 69 -5.53 -13.19 37.96
C PRO A 69 -4.16 -13.78 37.62
N ALA A 70 -4.00 -15.10 37.72
CA ALA A 70 -2.74 -15.79 37.51
C ALA A 70 -2.20 -15.68 36.07
N THR A 71 -3.08 -15.44 35.08
CA THR A 71 -2.69 -15.38 33.65
C THR A 71 -2.49 -13.96 33.13
N ARG A 72 -2.70 -12.94 33.98
CA ARG A 72 -2.69 -11.52 33.55
C ARG A 72 -1.32 -11.03 33.12
N GLU A 73 -0.25 -11.51 33.75
CA GLU A 73 1.11 -11.12 33.36
C GLU A 73 1.42 -11.62 31.94
N LEU A 74 1.11 -12.89 31.65
CA LEU A 74 1.29 -13.47 30.33
C LEU A 74 0.38 -12.80 29.29
N GLY A 75 -0.89 -12.57 29.63
CA GLY A 75 -1.79 -11.80 28.77
C GLY A 75 -1.28 -10.39 28.47
N THR A 76 -0.64 -9.73 29.44
CA THR A 76 -0.03 -8.41 29.22
C THR A 76 1.16 -8.49 28.26
N LYS A 77 2.01 -9.53 28.37
CA LYS A 77 3.12 -9.75 27.42
C LYS A 77 2.63 -9.95 25.99
N ILE A 78 1.59 -10.78 25.81
CA ILE A 78 0.97 -10.99 24.50
C ILE A 78 0.34 -9.69 23.99
N ALA A 79 -0.34 -8.92 24.85
CA ALA A 79 -0.93 -7.64 24.46
C ALA A 79 0.12 -6.61 24.02
N GLU A 80 1.26 -6.52 24.71
CA GLU A 80 2.38 -5.65 24.29
C GLU A 80 3.00 -6.13 22.98
N HIS A 81 3.12 -7.45 22.77
CA HIS A 81 3.60 -8.01 21.50
C HIS A 81 2.65 -7.69 20.34
N VAL A 82 1.34 -7.81 20.52
CA VAL A 82 0.35 -7.39 19.51
C VAL A 82 0.45 -5.89 19.27
N LYS A 83 0.65 -5.09 20.32
CA LYS A 83 0.85 -3.64 20.18
C LYS A 83 2.07 -3.29 19.34
N THR A 84 3.11 -4.12 19.30
CA THR A 84 4.31 -3.83 18.48
C THR A 84 4.23 -4.41 17.07
N HIS A 85 3.53 -5.54 16.86
CA HIS A 85 3.52 -6.27 15.58
C HIS A 85 2.21 -6.14 14.79
N ALA A 86 1.18 -5.48 15.35
CA ALA A 86 -0.08 -5.23 14.66
C ALA A 86 -0.30 -3.74 14.38
N VAL A 87 0.73 -2.88 14.37
CA VAL A 87 0.57 -1.42 14.16
C VAL A 87 0.57 -1.02 12.69
N PHE A 88 -0.23 -0.01 12.33
CA PHE A 88 -0.19 0.57 10.98
C PHE A 88 1.11 1.33 10.68
N SER A 89 1.73 1.96 11.69
CA SER A 89 3.07 2.56 11.59
C SER A 89 3.63 2.93 12.95
N LEU A 90 4.96 3.16 13.02
CA LEU A 90 5.65 3.71 14.19
C LEU A 90 5.32 5.18 14.49
N ALA A 91 4.51 5.85 13.65
CA ALA A 91 4.08 7.24 13.85
C ALA A 91 2.99 7.33 14.93
N ASN A 92 3.32 6.90 16.15
CA ASN A 92 2.41 6.91 17.28
C ASN A 92 1.86 8.34 17.49
N ASP A 93 0.54 8.45 17.35
CA ASP A 93 -0.31 9.64 17.58
C ASP A 93 -0.27 10.78 16.54
N LYS A 94 0.48 10.66 15.44
CA LYS A 94 0.43 11.69 14.39
C LYS A 94 -0.84 11.60 13.55
N ARG A 95 -1.35 12.76 13.15
CA ARG A 95 -2.45 12.90 12.20
C ARG A 95 -1.90 13.39 10.87
N ILE A 96 -2.47 12.88 9.80
CA ILE A 96 -2.27 13.44 8.47
C ILE A 96 -2.99 14.78 8.43
N GLU A 97 -2.25 15.84 8.11
CA GLU A 97 -2.73 17.21 7.96
C GLU A 97 -2.03 17.83 6.74
N TYR A 98 -2.39 17.38 5.54
CA TYR A 98 -1.69 17.74 4.30
C TYR A 98 -2.59 18.54 3.36
N SER A 99 -2.07 19.60 2.75
CA SER A 99 -2.81 20.48 1.84
C SER A 99 -2.03 20.70 0.55
N THR A 100 -2.71 20.61 -0.60
CA THR A 100 -2.10 20.85 -1.91
C THR A 100 -3.08 21.48 -2.89
N ILE A 101 -2.53 22.14 -3.91
CA ILE A 101 -3.29 22.65 -5.07
C ILE A 101 -3.12 21.76 -6.31
N ASP A 102 -2.30 20.72 -6.22
CA ASP A 102 -1.97 19.85 -7.37
C ASP A 102 -3.11 18.92 -7.77
N ILE A 103 -4.09 18.75 -6.88
CA ILE A 103 -5.25 17.90 -7.10
C ILE A 103 -6.36 18.77 -7.65
N ASP A 104 -6.50 18.78 -8.97
CA ASP A 104 -7.66 19.34 -9.65
C ASP A 104 -8.90 18.44 -9.52
N GLU A 105 -10.03 18.87 -10.09
CA GLU A 105 -11.29 18.11 -10.04
C GLU A 105 -11.20 16.73 -10.70
N GLY A 106 -10.41 16.59 -11.77
CA GLY A 106 -10.25 15.32 -12.46
C GLY A 106 -9.48 14.31 -11.60
N LYS A 107 -8.36 14.74 -11.02
CA LYS A 107 -7.59 13.93 -10.07
C LYS A 107 -8.38 13.59 -8.81
N LEU A 108 -9.15 14.54 -8.29
CA LEU A 108 -10.03 14.29 -7.15
C LEU A 108 -11.08 13.22 -7.49
N SER A 109 -11.70 13.31 -8.67
CA SER A 109 -12.68 12.33 -9.13
C SER A 109 -12.06 10.94 -9.24
N LEU A 110 -10.86 10.83 -9.82
CA LEU A 110 -10.12 9.56 -9.90
C LEU A 110 -9.83 8.96 -8.52
N LEU A 111 -9.41 9.79 -7.57
CA LEU A 111 -9.13 9.34 -6.21
C LEU A 111 -10.40 8.82 -5.52
N LEU A 112 -11.51 9.54 -5.63
CA LEU A 112 -12.78 9.15 -5.02
C LEU A 112 -13.36 7.89 -5.68
N GLU A 113 -13.22 7.74 -7.00
CA GLU A 113 -13.61 6.53 -7.73
C GLU A 113 -12.77 5.33 -7.28
N TYR A 114 -11.45 5.48 -7.16
CA TYR A 114 -10.59 4.42 -6.63
C TYR A 114 -10.98 4.00 -5.22
N ILE A 115 -11.23 4.96 -4.33
CA ILE A 115 -11.64 4.68 -2.95
C ILE A 115 -12.96 3.89 -2.91
N LYS A 116 -13.91 4.23 -3.77
CA LYS A 116 -15.24 3.63 -3.75
C LYS A 116 -15.28 2.29 -4.50
N GLU A 117 -14.76 2.24 -5.71
CA GLU A 117 -14.94 1.12 -6.63
C GLU A 117 -13.83 0.06 -6.52
N VAL A 118 -12.64 0.44 -6.02
CA VAL A 118 -11.50 -0.49 -5.86
C VAL A 118 -11.27 -0.85 -4.41
N LEU A 119 -11.24 0.14 -3.52
CA LEU A 119 -11.04 -0.10 -2.08
C LEU A 119 -12.33 -0.43 -1.34
N GLU A 120 -13.49 -0.26 -1.98
CA GLU A 120 -14.82 -0.52 -1.41
C GLU A 120 -15.07 0.20 -0.07
N PHE A 121 -14.49 1.40 0.10
CA PHE A 121 -14.77 2.25 1.25
C PHE A 121 -15.97 3.15 1.01
N ASP A 122 -16.74 3.40 2.07
CA ASP A 122 -17.88 4.30 2.02
C ASP A 122 -17.41 5.75 1.90
N ILE A 123 -18.09 6.52 1.06
CA ILE A 123 -17.84 7.95 0.90
C ILE A 123 -19.16 8.71 1.11
N GLU A 124 -19.19 9.59 2.10
CA GLU A 124 -20.25 10.57 2.29
C GLU A 124 -19.74 11.96 1.94
N MET A 125 -20.53 12.75 1.21
CA MET A 125 -20.17 14.12 0.85
C MET A 125 -21.05 15.11 1.63
N GLU A 126 -20.39 16.03 2.32
CA GLU A 126 -21.02 17.12 3.05
C GLU A 126 -20.56 18.48 2.49
N GLU A 127 -21.50 19.36 2.21
CA GLU A 127 -21.20 20.79 2.02
C GLU A 127 -21.13 21.46 3.39
N ARG A 128 -19.91 21.55 3.96
CA ARG A 128 -19.73 22.13 5.31
C ARG A 128 -19.87 23.64 5.33
N THR A 129 -19.46 24.30 4.25
CA THR A 129 -19.64 25.73 4.04
C THR A 129 -19.85 25.99 2.55
N ALA A 130 -20.20 27.23 2.18
CA ALA A 130 -20.27 27.66 0.78
C ALA A 130 -18.92 27.52 0.02
N TYR A 131 -17.81 27.32 0.74
CA TYR A 131 -16.46 27.26 0.18
C TYR A 131 -15.76 25.91 0.38
N GLN A 132 -16.43 24.93 0.97
CA GLN A 132 -15.82 23.65 1.36
C GLN A 132 -16.78 22.49 1.18
N LYS A 133 -16.36 21.53 0.35
CA LYS A 133 -16.94 20.18 0.29
C LYS A 133 -16.04 19.23 1.05
N THR A 134 -16.61 18.43 1.94
CA THR A 134 -15.88 17.40 2.70
C THR A 134 -16.37 16.04 2.27
N PHE A 135 -15.44 15.20 1.79
CA PHE A 135 -15.65 13.80 1.53
C PHE A 135 -15.17 13.02 2.76
N ILE A 136 -16.11 12.39 3.47
CA ILE A 136 -15.86 11.59 4.66
C ILE A 136 -15.78 10.13 4.21
N ILE A 137 -14.58 9.57 4.29
CA ILE A 137 -14.30 8.19 3.93
C ILE A 137 -14.36 7.36 5.21
N THR A 138 -15.09 6.24 5.20
CA THR A 138 -15.22 5.35 6.36
C THR A 138 -14.98 3.89 5.95
N SER A 139 -14.17 3.18 6.74
CA SER A 139 -14.10 1.71 6.67
C SER A 139 -15.08 1.14 7.69
N GLN A 140 -16.08 0.38 7.26
CA GLN A 140 -17.00 -0.29 8.19
C GLN A 140 -16.26 -1.33 9.06
N LYS A 141 -15.32 -2.06 8.44
CA LYS A 141 -14.54 -3.11 9.10
C LYS A 141 -13.58 -2.54 10.16
N HIS A 142 -12.84 -1.48 9.82
CA HIS A 142 -11.83 -0.91 10.72
C HIS A 142 -12.38 0.25 11.56
N GLY A 143 -13.54 0.81 11.23
CA GLY A 143 -14.14 1.95 11.92
C GLY A 143 -13.29 3.22 11.87
N ASP A 144 -12.26 3.28 11.01
CA ASP A 144 -11.46 4.48 10.80
C ASP A 144 -12.15 5.43 9.83
N LYS A 145 -11.81 6.71 9.98
CA LYS A 145 -12.36 7.80 9.18
C LYS A 145 -11.24 8.68 8.65
N PHE A 146 -11.38 9.09 7.40
CA PHE A 146 -10.44 9.97 6.72
C PHE A 146 -11.21 11.01 5.92
N ASN A 147 -10.83 12.28 6.04
CA ASN A 147 -11.51 13.39 5.38
C ASN A 147 -10.65 13.93 4.24
N ILE A 148 -11.29 14.14 3.09
CA ILE A 148 -10.75 14.92 1.98
C ILE A 148 -11.60 16.18 1.87
N ASN A 149 -10.99 17.34 2.11
CA ASN A 149 -11.67 18.63 2.05
C ASN A 149 -11.29 19.36 0.77
N ARG A 150 -12.26 19.63 -0.08
CA ARG A 150 -12.10 20.39 -1.32
C ARG A 150 -12.58 21.81 -1.11
N TYR A 151 -11.68 22.77 -1.26
CA TYR A 151 -11.97 24.20 -1.14
C TYR A 151 -12.18 24.84 -2.51
N THR A 152 -13.04 25.86 -2.58
CA THR A 152 -13.33 26.59 -3.83
C THR A 152 -12.13 27.35 -4.40
N ASN A 153 -11.10 27.60 -3.58
CA ASN A 153 -9.83 28.16 -4.04
C ASN A 153 -8.89 27.14 -4.71
N GLY A 154 -9.37 25.92 -4.95
CA GLY A 154 -8.61 24.83 -5.61
C GLY A 154 -7.70 24.06 -4.66
N LYS A 155 -7.65 24.37 -3.37
CA LYS A 155 -6.90 23.58 -2.38
C LYS A 155 -7.68 22.32 -2.02
N THR A 156 -6.98 21.20 -1.95
CA THR A 156 -7.47 19.94 -1.38
C THR A 156 -6.68 19.63 -0.12
N HIS A 157 -7.38 19.31 0.97
CA HIS A 157 -6.78 19.03 2.27
C HIS A 157 -7.16 17.64 2.78
N PHE A 158 -6.15 16.83 3.03
CA PHE A 158 -6.21 15.47 3.55
C PHE A 158 -6.04 15.51 5.05
N GLN A 159 -7.03 14.96 5.76
CA GLN A 159 -7.07 14.99 7.21
C GLN A 159 -7.54 13.66 7.79
N GLY A 160 -6.74 13.06 8.66
CA GLY A 160 -7.14 11.83 9.33
C GLY A 160 -6.03 11.20 10.14
N LYS A 161 -6.27 9.99 10.65
CA LYS A 161 -5.20 9.17 11.23
C LYS A 161 -4.60 8.29 10.14
N PRO A 162 -3.29 7.96 10.20
CA PRO A 162 -2.63 7.07 9.25
C PRO A 162 -3.00 5.59 9.54
N LEU A 163 -4.30 5.27 9.47
CA LEU A 163 -4.86 3.93 9.67
C LEU A 163 -5.11 3.25 8.32
N LYS A 164 -6.04 2.29 8.25
CA LYS A 164 -6.33 1.49 7.05
C LYS A 164 -6.59 2.37 5.82
N ILE A 165 -7.54 3.30 5.90
CA ILE A 165 -7.92 4.13 4.76
C ILE A 165 -6.71 4.88 4.20
N TYR A 166 -5.93 5.53 5.07
CA TYR A 166 -4.77 6.30 4.63
C TYR A 166 -3.72 5.42 3.94
N ASN A 167 -3.39 4.27 4.53
CA ASN A 167 -2.37 3.38 3.95
C ASN A 167 -2.79 2.82 2.58
N GLU A 168 -4.09 2.60 2.35
CA GLU A 168 -4.61 2.12 1.06
C GLU A 168 -4.67 3.23 -0.01
N ILE A 169 -4.94 4.48 0.39
CA ILE A 169 -5.01 5.61 -0.57
C ILE A 169 -3.64 6.27 -0.83
N TYR A 170 -2.72 6.18 0.13
CA TYR A 170 -1.42 6.87 0.09
C TYR A 170 -0.64 6.60 -1.20
N PRO A 171 -0.57 5.36 -1.71
CA PRO A 171 0.16 5.10 -2.94
C PRO A 171 -0.42 5.82 -4.16
N LEU A 172 -1.76 5.88 -4.29
CA LEU A 172 -2.40 6.68 -5.35
C LEU A 172 -2.21 8.18 -5.10
N LEU A 173 -2.29 8.63 -3.85
CA LEU A 173 -2.06 10.04 -3.49
C LEU A 173 -0.69 10.52 -3.95
N CYS A 174 0.37 9.72 -3.76
CA CYS A 174 1.72 10.04 -4.23
C CYS A 174 1.81 10.30 -5.73
N GLU A 175 0.93 9.73 -6.54
CA GLU A 175 0.91 9.94 -8.00
C GLU A 175 0.21 11.23 -8.41
N LEU A 176 -0.75 11.67 -7.60
CA LEU A 176 -1.58 12.83 -7.90
C LEU A 176 -0.88 14.15 -7.55
N ILE A 177 0.10 14.09 -6.65
CA ILE A 177 0.81 15.24 -6.07
C ILE A 177 2.23 15.38 -6.61
N ASN A 178 2.84 16.55 -6.42
CA ASN A 178 4.22 16.78 -6.79
C ASN A 178 5.22 16.08 -5.85
N GLU A 179 6.44 15.86 -6.34
CA GLU A 179 7.54 15.21 -5.63
C GLU A 179 7.87 15.89 -4.28
N ASN A 180 7.85 17.23 -4.22
CA ASN A 180 8.14 17.95 -2.97
C ASN A 180 7.08 17.72 -1.89
N ASP A 181 5.84 17.53 -2.29
CA ASP A 181 4.75 17.24 -1.37
C ASP A 181 4.82 15.81 -0.84
N ILE A 182 5.27 14.85 -1.66
CA ILE A 182 5.57 13.48 -1.20
C ILE A 182 6.62 13.54 -0.08
N PHE A 183 7.72 14.27 -0.29
CA PHE A 183 8.76 14.41 0.73
C PHE A 183 8.19 14.98 2.03
N LYS A 184 7.49 16.11 1.97
CA LYS A 184 6.89 16.73 3.17
C LYS A 184 5.96 15.78 3.92
N LEU A 185 5.11 15.05 3.21
CA LEU A 185 4.18 14.11 3.82
C LEU A 185 4.92 13.02 4.62
N ASN A 186 6.01 12.50 4.07
CA ASN A 186 6.83 11.47 4.73
C ASN A 186 7.68 12.04 5.88
N GLU A 187 8.28 13.23 5.70
CA GLU A 187 9.01 13.92 6.76
C GLU A 187 8.09 14.20 7.96
N ASP A 188 6.88 14.70 7.70
CA ASP A 188 5.88 14.98 8.73
C ASP A 188 5.39 13.69 9.40
N LEU A 189 5.09 12.65 8.63
CA LEU A 189 4.55 11.39 9.16
C LEU A 189 5.60 10.60 9.95
N TYR A 190 6.80 10.43 9.40
CA TYR A 190 7.83 9.56 9.97
C TYR A 190 8.88 10.31 10.79
N SER A 191 8.83 11.64 10.84
CA SER A 191 9.83 12.47 11.55
C SER A 191 11.27 12.28 11.05
N ILE A 192 11.41 12.04 9.74
CA ILE A 192 12.70 11.87 9.07
C ILE A 192 13.04 13.12 8.26
N THR A 193 14.31 13.29 7.89
CA THR A 193 14.76 14.30 6.92
C THR A 193 15.17 13.59 5.63
N ILE A 194 14.59 13.98 4.49
CA ILE A 194 14.89 13.32 3.20
C ILE A 194 15.81 14.22 2.37
N ASN A 195 17.00 13.72 2.04
CA ASN A 195 17.90 14.42 1.12
C ASN A 195 17.48 14.17 -0.33
N LYS A 196 16.87 15.20 -0.94
CA LYS A 196 16.31 15.15 -2.30
C LYS A 196 17.36 14.88 -3.38
N ASN A 197 18.60 15.34 -3.18
CA ASN A 197 19.66 15.14 -4.16
C ASN A 197 20.05 13.65 -4.22
N ASP A 198 20.13 12.98 -3.07
CA ASP A 198 20.47 11.55 -3.00
C ASP A 198 19.45 10.68 -3.75
N ILE A 199 18.16 11.05 -3.70
CA ILE A 199 17.10 10.33 -4.44
C ILE A 199 17.25 10.51 -5.96
N LYS A 200 17.51 11.74 -6.40
CA LYS A 200 17.70 12.06 -7.82
C LYS A 200 18.96 11.41 -8.38
N ASP A 201 20.02 11.40 -7.59
CA ASP A 201 21.28 10.76 -7.92
C ASP A 201 21.11 9.24 -8.00
N GLU A 202 20.39 8.62 -7.07
CA GLU A 202 20.09 7.18 -7.13
C GLU A 202 19.25 6.83 -8.36
N LEU A 203 18.19 7.58 -8.66
CA LEU A 203 17.37 7.35 -9.84
C LEU A 203 18.20 7.47 -11.13
N SER A 204 19.03 8.52 -11.24
CA SER A 204 19.89 8.76 -12.40
C SER A 204 20.98 7.69 -12.54
N HIS A 205 21.51 7.19 -11.42
CA HIS A 205 22.50 6.13 -11.40
C HIS A 205 21.90 4.77 -11.79
N LYS A 206 20.66 4.51 -11.38
CA LYS A 206 19.93 3.27 -11.70
C LYS A 206 19.37 3.25 -13.12
N LEU A 207 19.06 4.41 -13.69
CA LEU A 207 18.50 4.56 -15.03
C LEU A 207 19.35 5.51 -15.90
N PRO A 208 20.64 5.19 -16.16
CA PRO A 208 21.55 6.10 -16.84
C PRO A 208 21.12 6.41 -18.29
N ILE A 209 20.43 5.49 -18.97
CA ILE A 209 19.95 5.68 -20.34
C ILE A 209 18.45 5.97 -20.33
N ALA A 210 17.63 5.07 -19.76
CA ALA A 210 16.17 5.19 -19.79
C ALA A 210 15.68 6.46 -19.09
N GLY A 211 16.34 6.89 -18.02
CA GLY A 211 15.91 8.01 -17.17
C GLY A 211 15.70 9.32 -17.93
N SER A 212 16.45 9.58 -19.01
CA SER A 212 16.26 10.78 -19.84
C SER A 212 15.03 10.72 -20.74
N HIS A 213 14.51 9.52 -21.01
CA HIS A 213 13.44 9.26 -21.98
C HIS A 213 12.11 8.85 -21.36
N LEU A 214 12.10 8.48 -20.09
CA LEU A 214 10.87 8.15 -19.37
C LEU A 214 9.96 9.38 -19.27
N ASN A 215 8.65 9.12 -19.29
CA ASN A 215 7.65 10.11 -18.93
C ASN A 215 7.85 10.57 -17.47
N ASP A 216 7.68 11.86 -17.18
CA ASP A 216 7.87 12.40 -15.83
C ASP A 216 6.95 11.78 -14.78
N THR A 217 5.77 11.30 -15.17
CA THR A 217 4.86 10.55 -14.28
C THR A 217 5.48 9.24 -13.83
N ILE A 218 6.12 8.50 -14.75
CA ILE A 218 6.83 7.25 -14.45
C ILE A 218 8.00 7.54 -13.50
N LYS A 219 8.75 8.63 -13.74
CA LYS A 219 9.84 9.04 -12.83
C LYS A 219 9.34 9.33 -11.43
N LYS A 220 8.23 10.06 -11.28
CA LYS A 220 7.62 10.37 -9.97
C LYS A 220 7.21 9.11 -9.21
N MET A 221 6.61 8.14 -9.90
CA MET A 221 6.24 6.85 -9.31
C MET A 221 7.48 6.10 -8.77
N LEU A 222 8.56 6.05 -9.55
CA LEU A 222 9.83 5.44 -9.13
C LEU A 222 10.47 6.20 -7.96
N THR A 223 10.48 7.54 -8.01
CA THR A 223 10.98 8.40 -6.94
C THR A 223 10.26 8.10 -5.63
N GLY A 224 8.93 7.92 -5.64
CA GLY A 224 8.16 7.57 -4.44
C GLY A 224 8.68 6.30 -3.77
N SER A 225 8.88 5.22 -4.55
CA SER A 225 9.41 3.96 -4.02
C SER A 225 10.88 4.07 -3.55
N ILE A 226 11.74 4.78 -4.29
CA ILE A 226 13.14 5.01 -3.87
C ILE A 226 13.19 5.83 -2.57
N THR A 227 12.29 6.80 -2.42
CA THR A 227 12.15 7.62 -1.22
C THR A 227 11.77 6.76 -0.02
N LEU A 228 10.74 5.91 -0.16
CA LEU A 228 10.33 4.98 0.89
C LEU A 228 11.48 4.05 1.29
N LYS A 229 12.24 3.53 0.32
CA LYS A 229 13.45 2.72 0.56
C LYS A 229 14.50 3.42 1.43
N LYS A 230 14.61 4.76 1.41
CA LYS A 230 15.54 5.51 2.28
C LYS A 230 15.06 5.65 3.72
N ILE A 231 13.78 5.41 3.97
CA ILE A 231 13.22 5.50 5.31
C ILE A 231 13.73 4.29 6.11
N ASP A 232 14.45 4.55 7.19
CA ASP A 232 14.91 3.52 8.11
C ASP A 232 13.80 3.16 9.09
N ILE A 233 12.86 2.35 8.60
CA ILE A 233 11.71 1.88 9.36
C ILE A 233 11.60 0.36 9.27
N ASP A 234 11.36 -0.25 10.43
CA ASP A 234 11.06 -1.67 10.56
C ASP A 234 9.54 -1.87 10.39
N LEU A 235 9.13 -2.67 9.40
CA LEU A 235 7.73 -2.94 9.06
C LEU A 235 7.55 -4.44 8.84
N ASP A 236 6.45 -5.00 9.34
CA ASP A 236 6.09 -6.38 9.03
C ASP A 236 5.55 -6.57 7.60
N ASP A 237 5.25 -5.46 6.88
CA ASP A 237 4.90 -5.49 5.46
C ASP A 237 5.37 -4.21 4.73
N TYR A 238 6.25 -4.40 3.76
CA TYR A 238 6.83 -3.37 2.91
C TYR A 238 6.13 -3.28 1.54
N SER A 239 4.96 -3.89 1.34
CA SER A 239 4.21 -3.83 0.06
C SER A 239 3.98 -2.39 -0.44
N SER A 240 3.78 -1.43 0.46
CA SER A 240 3.64 -0.01 0.14
C SER A 240 4.90 0.61 -0.48
N PHE A 241 6.09 0.09 -0.18
CA PHE A 241 7.36 0.56 -0.72
C PHE A 241 7.47 0.18 -2.20
N VAL A 242 6.91 -0.96 -2.57
CA VAL A 242 7.02 -1.56 -3.89
C VAL A 242 5.93 -1.08 -4.87
N PHE A 243 4.78 -0.63 -4.36
CA PHE A 243 3.63 -0.24 -5.18
C PHE A 243 3.98 0.77 -6.28
N GLY A 244 4.66 1.87 -5.93
CA GLY A 244 5.07 2.89 -6.90
C GLY A 244 5.94 2.33 -8.01
N ALA A 245 6.88 1.44 -7.69
CA ALA A 245 7.74 0.79 -8.67
C ALA A 245 6.94 -0.12 -9.62
N LEU A 246 6.04 -0.97 -9.10
CA LEU A 246 5.24 -1.85 -9.96
C LEU A 246 4.27 -1.08 -10.87
N ARG A 247 3.71 0.04 -10.39
CA ARG A 247 2.90 0.94 -11.24
C ARG A 247 3.73 1.69 -12.26
N ALA A 248 4.95 2.08 -11.92
CA ALA A 248 5.87 2.65 -12.90
C ALA A 248 6.18 1.66 -14.03
N LEU A 249 6.37 0.37 -13.69
CA LEU A 249 6.57 -0.68 -14.69
C LEU A 249 5.33 -0.87 -15.58
N GLU A 250 4.13 -0.84 -15.00
CA GLU A 250 2.87 -0.87 -15.75
C GLU A 250 2.76 0.29 -16.74
N ALA A 251 2.98 1.51 -16.24
CA ALA A 251 2.92 2.73 -17.03
C ALA A 251 3.98 2.73 -18.13
N PHE A 252 5.16 2.18 -17.86
CA PHE A 252 6.23 2.00 -18.84
C PHE A 252 5.82 1.07 -19.99
N ILE A 253 5.19 -0.08 -19.70
CA ILE A 253 4.65 -0.98 -20.73
C ILE A 253 3.62 -0.23 -21.58
N LYS A 254 2.67 0.46 -20.94
CA LYS A 254 1.63 1.24 -21.64
C LYS A 254 2.23 2.35 -22.53
N ASP A 255 3.26 3.05 -22.05
CA ASP A 255 3.95 4.11 -22.80
C ASP A 255 4.65 3.57 -24.05
N ILE A 256 5.35 2.43 -23.95
CA ILE A 256 5.99 1.78 -25.11
C ILE A 256 4.94 1.31 -26.13
N LEU A 257 3.86 0.64 -25.67
CA LEU A 257 2.78 0.19 -26.54
C LEU A 257 2.15 1.36 -27.29
N PHE A 258 1.86 2.46 -26.58
CA PHE A 258 1.33 3.68 -27.18
C PHE A 258 2.27 4.26 -28.23
N LYS A 259 3.58 4.32 -27.97
CA LYS A 259 4.61 4.75 -28.94
C LYS A 259 4.70 3.84 -30.17
N LYS A 260 4.24 2.60 -30.09
CA LYS A 260 4.10 1.65 -31.22
C LYS A 260 2.70 1.67 -31.86
N GLY A 261 1.84 2.62 -31.45
CA GLY A 261 0.49 2.80 -31.97
C GLY A 261 -0.53 1.81 -31.42
N ILE A 262 -0.19 1.05 -30.38
CA ILE A 262 -1.10 0.09 -29.73
C ILE A 262 -1.76 0.78 -28.54
N GLN A 263 -3.08 0.95 -28.61
CA GLN A 263 -3.87 1.47 -27.52
C GLN A 263 -4.45 0.32 -26.70
N VAL A 264 -4.09 0.25 -25.42
CA VAL A 264 -4.68 -0.71 -24.47
C VAL A 264 -6.12 -0.30 -24.22
N LYS A 265 -7.08 -1.14 -24.61
CA LYS A 265 -8.52 -0.83 -24.54
C LYS A 265 -9.07 -0.96 -23.13
N ASN A 266 -8.64 -2.00 -22.40
CA ASN A 266 -8.99 -2.17 -20.99
C ASN A 266 -7.98 -1.43 -20.09
N ILE A 267 -8.45 -0.42 -19.36
CA ILE A 267 -7.56 0.40 -18.52
C ILE A 267 -6.90 -0.39 -17.38
N ASN A 268 -7.54 -1.48 -16.93
CA ASN A 268 -7.15 -2.27 -15.77
C ASN A 268 -6.48 -3.61 -16.10
N SER A 269 -6.41 -4.00 -17.37
CA SER A 269 -5.81 -5.27 -17.80
C SER A 269 -5.12 -5.17 -19.15
N PHE A 270 -4.21 -6.12 -19.41
CA PHE A 270 -3.52 -6.23 -20.69
C PHE A 270 -4.01 -7.40 -21.55
N VAL A 271 -5.22 -7.92 -21.30
CA VAL A 271 -5.72 -9.13 -21.98
C VAL A 271 -5.81 -8.99 -23.50
N ASP A 272 -5.93 -7.75 -24.00
CA ASP A 272 -5.94 -7.45 -25.44
C ASP A 272 -4.54 -7.48 -26.07
N VAL A 273 -3.48 -7.47 -25.25
CA VAL A 273 -2.08 -7.36 -25.67
C VAL A 273 -1.29 -8.61 -25.33
N PHE A 274 -1.49 -9.16 -24.13
CA PHE A 274 -0.79 -10.35 -23.65
C PHE A 274 -1.78 -11.42 -23.18
N PHE A 275 -1.37 -12.67 -23.33
CA PHE A 275 -2.10 -13.83 -22.80
C PHE A 275 -1.12 -14.82 -22.19
N GLU A 276 -1.62 -15.69 -21.31
CA GLU A 276 -0.85 -16.79 -20.76
C GLU A 276 -1.07 -18.05 -21.60
N ASP A 277 -0.01 -18.60 -22.19
CA ASP A 277 -0.04 -19.96 -22.72
C ASP A 277 0.05 -20.95 -21.56
N LYS A 278 -1.12 -21.42 -21.11
CA LYS A 278 -1.25 -22.40 -20.02
C LYS A 278 -0.52 -23.72 -20.27
N ARG A 279 -0.19 -24.07 -21.52
CA ARG A 279 0.56 -25.30 -21.83
C ARG A 279 2.04 -25.13 -21.55
N ARG A 280 2.54 -23.90 -21.71
CA ARG A 280 3.96 -23.55 -21.53
C ARG A 280 4.24 -22.85 -20.21
N GLY A 281 3.22 -22.32 -19.54
CA GLY A 281 3.38 -21.48 -18.35
C GLY A 281 4.10 -20.17 -18.69
N THR A 282 3.90 -19.65 -19.90
CA THR A 282 4.59 -18.45 -20.40
C THR A 282 3.59 -17.40 -20.84
N PHE A 283 3.93 -16.12 -20.62
CA PHE A 283 3.21 -15.01 -21.22
C PHE A 283 3.67 -14.79 -22.65
N GLU A 284 2.71 -14.60 -23.54
CA GLU A 284 2.93 -14.32 -24.97
C GLU A 284 2.11 -13.09 -25.38
N MET A 285 2.50 -12.45 -26.48
CA MET A 285 1.81 -11.29 -27.04
C MET A 285 0.80 -11.72 -28.11
N THR A 286 -0.34 -11.03 -28.22
CA THR A 286 -1.35 -11.33 -29.24
C THR A 286 -0.79 -11.12 -30.64
N THR A 287 -1.22 -11.95 -31.60
CA THR A 287 -0.72 -11.90 -33.00
C THR A 287 -0.91 -10.52 -33.64
N GLU A 288 -2.01 -9.83 -33.35
CA GLU A 288 -2.27 -8.47 -33.83
C GLU A 288 -1.21 -7.49 -33.33
N CYS A 289 -0.91 -7.50 -32.03
CA CYS A 289 0.11 -6.65 -31.43
C CYS A 289 1.52 -7.01 -31.93
N GLU A 290 1.83 -8.30 -32.10
CA GLU A 290 3.11 -8.74 -32.63
C GLU A 290 3.38 -8.21 -34.04
N LEU A 291 2.38 -8.29 -34.93
CA LEU A 291 2.45 -7.79 -36.29
C LEU A 291 2.62 -6.26 -36.31
N GLN A 292 1.93 -5.55 -35.41
CA GLN A 292 2.00 -4.10 -35.33
C GLN A 292 3.35 -3.60 -34.80
N ILE A 293 3.92 -4.25 -33.77
CA ILE A 293 5.23 -3.88 -33.23
C ILE A 293 6.35 -4.18 -34.23
N ASN A 294 6.25 -5.29 -34.97
CA ASN A 294 7.20 -5.72 -36.01
C ASN A 294 8.69 -5.62 -35.59
N CYS A 295 8.97 -5.88 -34.32
CA CYS A 295 10.32 -5.83 -33.75
C CYS A 295 10.44 -6.87 -32.64
N GLN A 296 11.26 -7.91 -32.88
CA GLN A 296 11.41 -9.01 -31.93
C GLN A 296 12.00 -8.54 -30.59
N LYS A 297 12.95 -7.60 -30.60
CA LYS A 297 13.54 -7.06 -29.37
C LYS A 297 12.50 -6.34 -28.52
N THR A 298 11.72 -5.45 -29.13
CA THR A 298 10.65 -4.73 -28.44
C THR A 298 9.59 -5.68 -27.89
N ARG A 299 9.21 -6.70 -28.66
CA ARG A 299 8.28 -7.76 -28.19
C ARG A 299 8.82 -8.47 -26.97
N ASN A 300 10.08 -8.93 -27.00
CA ASN A 300 10.70 -9.65 -25.89
C ASN A 300 10.77 -8.78 -24.63
N ALA A 301 11.23 -7.53 -24.76
CA ALA A 301 11.30 -6.58 -23.67
C ALA A 301 9.92 -6.33 -23.02
N LEU A 302 8.88 -6.14 -23.85
CA LEU A 302 7.50 -5.94 -23.39
C LEU A 302 6.94 -7.17 -22.66
N VAL A 303 7.16 -8.37 -23.21
CA VAL A 303 6.75 -9.63 -22.57
C VAL A 303 7.48 -9.84 -21.25
N GLU A 304 8.76 -9.51 -21.17
CA GLU A 304 9.54 -9.61 -19.95
C GLU A 304 9.01 -8.66 -18.86
N CYS A 305 8.80 -7.39 -19.21
CA CYS A 305 8.19 -6.40 -18.33
C CYS A 305 6.83 -6.88 -17.81
N PHE A 306 5.96 -7.34 -18.71
CA PHE A 306 4.63 -7.81 -18.36
C PHE A 306 4.67 -9.05 -17.47
N LYS A 307 5.55 -10.01 -17.76
CA LYS A 307 5.74 -11.21 -16.92
C LYS A 307 6.11 -10.83 -15.50
N TYR A 308 7.08 -9.93 -15.32
CA TYR A 308 7.48 -9.49 -13.99
C TYR A 308 6.34 -8.77 -13.28
N TYR A 309 5.70 -7.79 -13.94
CA TYR A 309 4.55 -7.07 -13.41
C TYR A 309 3.42 -8.01 -12.98
N SER A 310 3.00 -8.94 -13.85
CA SER A 310 1.89 -9.86 -13.59
C SER A 310 2.17 -10.76 -12.39
N ASN A 311 3.39 -11.30 -12.30
CA ASN A 311 3.80 -12.17 -11.19
C ASN A 311 3.81 -11.44 -9.84
N GLN A 312 4.27 -10.18 -9.82
CA GLN A 312 4.30 -9.39 -8.59
C GLN A 312 2.88 -8.91 -8.21
N ARG A 313 2.11 -8.39 -9.17
CA ARG A 313 0.76 -7.84 -8.93
C ARG A 313 -0.22 -8.89 -8.41
N HIS A 314 -0.24 -10.08 -9.00
CA HIS A 314 -1.19 -11.12 -8.62
C HIS A 314 -0.99 -11.57 -7.16
N GLY A 315 0.24 -11.55 -6.65
CA GLY A 315 0.53 -11.88 -5.25
C GLY A 315 0.33 -10.71 -4.28
N LEU A 316 0.72 -9.49 -4.66
CA LEU A 316 0.84 -8.36 -3.74
C LEU A 316 -0.41 -7.49 -3.61
N PHE A 317 -1.30 -7.49 -4.60
CA PHE A 317 -2.45 -6.56 -4.65
C PHE A 317 -3.81 -7.25 -4.57
N HIS A 318 -3.82 -8.56 -4.35
CA HIS A 318 -5.03 -9.33 -4.07
C HIS A 318 -4.81 -10.16 -2.81
N ALA A 319 -5.67 -9.96 -1.81
CA ALA A 319 -5.74 -10.87 -0.68
C ALA A 319 -6.14 -12.25 -1.20
N ASP A 320 -5.42 -13.27 -0.75
CA ASP A 320 -5.75 -14.63 -1.14
C ASP A 320 -7.11 -15.01 -0.55
N SER A 321 -7.80 -15.95 -1.19
CA SER A 321 -9.12 -16.42 -0.72
C SER A 321 -9.09 -16.92 0.73
N VAL A 322 -7.91 -17.36 1.18
CA VAL A 322 -7.54 -17.58 2.57
C VAL A 322 -6.61 -16.45 3.00
N VAL A 323 -7.09 -15.53 3.83
CA VAL A 323 -6.38 -14.29 4.20
C VAL A 323 -4.95 -14.53 4.69
N SER A 324 -4.70 -15.61 5.44
CA SER A 324 -3.37 -15.98 5.96
C SER A 324 -2.36 -16.42 4.88
N MET A 325 -2.81 -16.61 3.64
CA MET A 325 -1.98 -16.95 2.48
C MET A 325 -1.68 -15.72 1.60
N SER A 326 -2.23 -14.56 1.95
CA SER A 326 -1.96 -13.30 1.24
C SER A 326 -0.47 -12.99 1.34
N ARG A 327 0.16 -12.71 0.20
CA ARG A 327 1.59 -12.43 0.16
C ARG A 327 1.86 -11.06 0.78
N LEU A 328 2.73 -11.03 1.77
CA LEU A 328 3.32 -9.81 2.32
C LEU A 328 4.78 -9.69 1.86
N ILE A 329 5.31 -8.48 1.93
CA ILE A 329 6.75 -8.25 1.78
C ILE A 329 7.30 -8.03 3.18
N GLU A 330 7.63 -9.12 3.87
CA GLU A 330 7.96 -9.08 5.31
C GLU A 330 9.37 -8.53 5.59
N SER A 331 10.19 -8.32 4.55
CA SER A 331 11.52 -7.79 4.72
C SER A 331 11.79 -6.60 3.80
N ARG A 332 12.49 -5.61 4.35
CA ARG A 332 13.01 -4.47 3.59
C ARG A 332 13.89 -4.93 2.43
N SER A 333 14.65 -6.00 2.63
CA SER A 333 15.52 -6.55 1.59
C SER A 333 14.73 -7.04 0.38
N GLU A 334 13.59 -7.72 0.60
CA GLU A 334 12.71 -8.14 -0.51
C GLU A 334 12.10 -6.92 -1.21
N ALA A 335 11.64 -5.92 -0.46
CA ALA A 335 11.11 -4.69 -1.02
C ALA A 335 12.14 -3.98 -1.92
N ASP A 336 13.35 -3.82 -1.40
CA ASP A 336 14.49 -3.23 -2.12
C ASP A 336 14.82 -4.04 -3.37
N GLU A 337 14.80 -5.36 -3.28
CA GLU A 337 15.04 -6.24 -4.42
C GLU A 337 14.00 -6.02 -5.52
N ILE A 338 12.72 -5.95 -5.19
CA ILE A 338 11.66 -5.72 -6.18
C ILE A 338 11.80 -4.32 -6.81
N ILE A 339 12.05 -3.27 -6.02
CA ILE A 339 12.26 -1.91 -6.53
C ILE A 339 13.47 -1.89 -7.48
N ASN A 340 14.58 -2.51 -7.07
CA ASN A 340 15.79 -2.59 -7.90
C ASN A 340 15.54 -3.39 -9.18
N ASN A 341 14.79 -4.50 -9.11
CA ASN A 341 14.45 -5.32 -10.28
C ASN A 341 13.57 -4.56 -11.27
N VAL A 342 12.60 -3.79 -10.80
CA VAL A 342 11.80 -2.91 -11.66
C VAL A 342 12.71 -1.92 -12.38
N LEU A 343 13.58 -1.21 -11.66
CA LEU A 343 14.51 -0.23 -12.26
C LEU A 343 15.40 -0.90 -13.31
N ASN A 344 15.97 -2.07 -13.00
CA ASN A 344 16.82 -2.82 -13.91
C ASN A 344 16.06 -3.30 -15.17
N ILE A 345 14.82 -3.78 -15.02
CA ILE A 345 13.99 -4.23 -16.13
C ILE A 345 13.66 -3.05 -17.04
N ILE A 346 13.30 -1.89 -16.49
CA ILE A 346 13.03 -0.67 -17.26
C ILE A 346 14.27 -0.25 -18.04
N GLU A 347 15.43 -0.16 -17.39
CA GLU A 347 16.69 0.25 -18.02
C GLU A 347 17.08 -0.70 -19.15
N ARG A 348 17.09 -2.02 -18.89
CA ARG A 348 17.44 -3.04 -19.88
C ARG A 348 16.47 -3.02 -21.05
N SER A 349 15.16 -2.98 -20.77
CA SER A 349 14.13 -2.95 -21.81
C SER A 349 14.30 -1.75 -22.72
N TYR A 350 14.57 -0.57 -22.14
CA TYR A 350 14.81 0.62 -22.94
C TYR A 350 16.06 0.49 -23.83
N CYS A 351 17.16 -0.07 -23.29
CA CYS A 351 18.38 -0.34 -24.04
C CYS A 351 18.19 -1.33 -25.19
N GLU A 352 17.26 -2.28 -25.07
CA GLU A 352 16.94 -3.27 -26.11
C GLU A 352 15.97 -2.74 -27.17
N ILE A 353 15.16 -1.74 -26.82
CA ILE A 353 14.14 -1.14 -27.69
C ILE A 353 14.74 -0.05 -28.60
N LEU A 354 15.79 0.64 -28.15
CA LEU A 354 16.66 1.46 -28.99
C LEU A 354 17.35 0.59 -30.06
#